data_AF-B1YE22-F1
#
_entry.id   AF-B1YE22-F1
#
_cell.length_a   1.000
_cell.length_b   1.000
_cell.length_c   1.000
_cell.angle_alpha   90.00
_cell.angle_beta   90.00
_cell.angle_gamma   90.00
#
_symmetry.space_group_name_H-M   'P 1'
#
loop_
_entity.id
_entity.type
_entity.pdbx_description
1 polymer ?
#
loop_
_entity_poly.entity_id
_entity_poly.type
_entity_poly.pdbx_seq_one_letter_code
_entity_poly.pdbx_strand_id
1 'polypeptide(L)'
;MAEKFDRYYEYYSRRRRGPRTINLGLVKLNLGGRPSIEVRGIPRRPRGPPGGTTLETAEGEDVALKNAVVQRVAGRRVKLYNCDADYVEGEEVTLINTHAKEVTATRAKLINSHVKVLRYRESYTATNSVVEKPEKIAEHQRGRPQTPQ
;
A
#
# COMPACT_ATOMS: atom_id res chain seq x y z
N MET A 1 7.97 -43.94 -5.95
CA MET A 1 7.86 -42.53 -6.44
C MET A 1 7.69 -41.51 -5.31
N ALA A 2 7.09 -41.86 -4.17
CA ALA A 2 6.92 -40.94 -3.02
C ALA A 2 8.24 -40.53 -2.32
N GLU A 3 9.23 -41.42 -2.24
CA GLU A 3 10.48 -41.18 -1.50
C GLU A 3 11.38 -40.05 -2.08
N LYS A 4 11.24 -39.73 -3.37
CA LYS A 4 11.97 -38.59 -3.97
C LYS A 4 11.36 -37.24 -3.59
N PHE A 5 10.06 -37.19 -3.32
CA PHE A 5 9.37 -35.97 -2.87
C PHE A 5 9.69 -35.67 -1.40
N ASP A 6 9.77 -36.70 -0.55
CA ASP A 6 10.07 -36.53 0.88
C ASP A 6 11.50 -35.99 1.10
N ARG A 7 12.49 -36.42 0.31
CA ARG A 7 13.86 -35.88 0.39
C ARG A 7 13.94 -34.41 -0.03
N TYR A 8 13.09 -33.97 -0.95
CA TYR A 8 13.07 -32.56 -1.37
C TYR A 8 12.50 -31.67 -0.25
N TYR A 9 11.54 -32.18 0.52
CA TYR A 9 10.98 -31.49 1.68
C TYR A 9 11.92 -31.50 2.89
N GLU A 10 12.64 -32.59 3.15
CA GLU A 10 13.67 -32.63 4.21
C GLU A 10 14.83 -31.66 3.95
N TYR A 11 15.23 -31.47 2.68
CA TYR A 11 16.31 -30.55 2.33
C TYR A 11 15.96 -29.08 2.62
N TYR A 12 14.70 -28.68 2.42
CA TYR A 12 14.23 -27.31 2.68
C TYR A 12 13.73 -27.08 4.11
N SER A 13 13.20 -28.10 4.78
CA SER A 13 12.70 -27.97 6.16
C SER A 13 13.80 -27.89 7.22
N ARG A 14 14.99 -28.45 6.96
CA ARG A 14 16.13 -28.39 7.89
C ARG A 14 16.87 -27.05 7.89
N ARG A 15 16.69 -26.20 6.87
CA ARG A 15 17.28 -24.84 6.84
C ARG A 15 16.36 -23.80 7.48
N ARG A 16 16.13 -23.94 8.78
CA ARG A 16 15.71 -22.79 9.61
C ARG A 16 16.83 -21.74 9.60
N ARG A 17 16.69 -20.73 8.73
CA ARG A 17 17.21 -19.33 8.80
C ARG A 17 17.41 -18.75 7.39
N GLY A 18 16.37 -18.78 6.57
CA GLY A 18 16.31 -17.99 5.33
C GLY A 18 15.18 -16.96 5.43
N PRO A 19 15.33 -15.75 4.88
CA PRO A 19 14.24 -14.76 4.87
C PRO A 19 13.01 -15.37 4.19
N ARG A 20 11.84 -15.31 4.85
CA ARG A 20 10.54 -15.76 4.32
C ARG A 20 10.02 -14.78 3.28
N THR A 21 10.83 -14.50 2.28
CA THR A 21 10.57 -13.50 1.26
C THR A 21 10.44 -14.22 -0.07
N ILE A 22 9.27 -14.12 -0.69
CA ILE A 22 9.07 -14.57 -2.07
C ILE A 22 9.37 -13.36 -2.96
N ASN A 23 10.44 -13.43 -3.76
CA ASN A 23 10.77 -12.41 -4.74
C ASN A 23 10.49 -12.95 -6.14
N LEU A 24 9.47 -12.42 -6.79
CA LEU A 24 9.03 -12.76 -8.14
C LEU A 24 9.53 -11.72 -9.17
N GLY A 25 10.60 -10.99 -8.84
CA GLY A 25 11.19 -9.92 -9.65
C GLY A 25 10.41 -8.61 -9.55
N LEU A 26 9.16 -8.60 -10.02
CA LEU A 26 8.26 -7.44 -9.98
C LEU A 26 7.50 -7.34 -8.65
N VAL A 27 7.28 -8.46 -7.97
CA VAL A 27 6.52 -8.56 -6.72
C VAL A 27 7.39 -9.21 -5.66
N LYS A 28 7.44 -8.61 -4.48
CA LYS A 28 8.13 -9.13 -3.30
C LYS A 28 7.13 -9.27 -2.17
N LEU A 29 6.92 -10.50 -1.71
CA LEU A 29 6.06 -10.84 -0.58
C LEU A 29 6.94 -11.19 0.61
N ASN A 30 6.82 -10.49 1.75
CA ASN A 30 7.38 -10.96 3.01
C ASN A 30 6.30 -11.69 3.81
N LEU A 31 6.62 -12.91 4.24
CA LEU A 31 5.78 -13.79 5.05
C LEU A 31 6.37 -14.04 6.44
N GLY A 32 7.39 -13.27 6.83
CA GLY A 32 8.07 -13.37 8.12
C GLY A 32 7.79 -12.15 9.01
N GLY A 33 7.41 -12.37 10.26
CA GLY A 33 7.07 -11.28 11.18
C GLY A 33 5.69 -10.70 10.84
N ARG A 34 5.66 -9.63 10.04
CA ARG A 34 4.43 -8.99 9.53
C ARG A 34 4.33 -9.16 8.01
N PRO A 35 3.17 -9.59 7.49
CA PRO A 35 2.99 -9.77 6.05
C PRO A 35 3.04 -8.43 5.30
N SER A 36 3.93 -8.31 4.31
CA SER A 36 4.05 -7.10 3.49
C SER A 36 4.14 -7.43 2.00
N ILE A 37 3.52 -6.59 1.17
CA ILE A 37 3.60 -6.69 -0.30
C ILE A 37 4.33 -5.47 -0.84
N GLU A 38 5.42 -5.71 -1.59
CA GLU A 38 6.09 -4.68 -2.38
C GLU A 38 5.94 -5.02 -3.87
N VAL A 39 5.35 -4.11 -4.65
CA VAL A 39 5.32 -4.24 -6.12
C VAL A 39 6.17 -3.13 -6.72
N ARG A 40 7.10 -3.52 -7.59
CA ARG A 40 8.03 -2.61 -8.26
C ARG A 40 7.86 -2.72 -9.76
N GLY A 41 7.24 -1.70 -10.34
CA GLY A 41 7.24 -1.50 -11.79
C GLY A 41 8.56 -0.94 -12.31
N ILE A 42 8.75 -1.05 -13.62
CA ILE A 42 9.87 -0.45 -14.35
C ILE A 42 9.73 1.09 -14.25
N PRO A 43 10.81 1.84 -13.98
CA PRO A 43 10.74 3.29 -13.86
C PRO A 43 10.19 3.93 -15.14
N ARG A 44 9.24 4.87 -14.96
CA ARG A 44 8.71 5.68 -16.07
C ARG A 44 9.84 6.49 -16.70
N ARG A 45 10.02 6.40 -18.02
CA ARG A 45 10.75 7.42 -18.78
C ARG A 45 9.88 8.70 -18.84
N PRO A 46 10.45 9.90 -18.73
CA PRO A 46 9.69 11.17 -18.65
C PRO A 46 8.85 11.52 -19.89
N ARG A 47 8.97 10.78 -21.00
CA ARG A 47 8.16 10.90 -22.22
C ARG A 47 7.93 9.52 -22.84
N GLY A 48 7.06 8.72 -22.25
CA GLY A 48 6.65 7.45 -22.83
C GLY A 48 5.28 7.01 -22.33
N PRO A 49 4.59 6.12 -23.06
CA PRO A 49 3.35 5.50 -22.59
C PRO A 49 3.57 4.82 -21.22
N PRO A 50 2.50 4.56 -20.43
CA PRO A 50 2.62 4.10 -19.05
C PRO A 50 3.44 2.80 -18.96
N GLY A 51 4.74 2.92 -18.74
CA GLY A 51 5.68 1.83 -18.52
C GLY A 51 5.68 1.34 -17.07
N GLY A 52 4.58 1.54 -16.35
CA GLY A 52 4.39 1.08 -14.98
C GLY A 52 3.56 -0.19 -14.95
N THR A 53 3.73 -1.01 -13.92
CA THR A 53 2.85 -2.17 -13.68
C THR A 53 1.44 -1.66 -13.40
N THR A 54 0.46 -2.08 -14.19
CA THR A 54 -0.96 -1.82 -13.92
C THR A 54 -1.50 -2.89 -12.98
N LEU A 55 -2.05 -2.46 -11.85
CA LEU A 55 -2.66 -3.32 -10.84
C LEU A 55 -4.13 -2.93 -10.70
N GLU A 56 -5.02 -3.91 -10.63
CA GLU A 56 -6.41 -3.64 -10.28
C GLU A 56 -6.50 -3.35 -8.78
N THR A 57 -5.90 -4.19 -7.94
CA THR A 57 -6.00 -4.05 -6.48
C THR A 57 -4.70 -4.49 -5.80
N ALA A 58 -4.29 -3.78 -4.75
CA ALA A 58 -3.17 -4.13 -3.88
C ALA A 58 -3.57 -3.98 -2.42
N GLU A 59 -3.67 -5.09 -1.69
CA GLU A 59 -4.16 -5.12 -0.32
C GLU A 59 -3.21 -5.89 0.62
N GLY A 60 -3.04 -5.38 1.84
CA GLY A 60 -2.20 -6.02 2.85
C GLY A 60 -2.02 -5.17 4.12
N GLU A 61 -1.36 -5.71 5.14
CA GLU A 61 -1.05 -4.93 6.35
C GLU A 61 -0.09 -3.78 6.00
N ASP A 62 1.03 -4.09 5.34
CA ASP A 62 1.99 -3.12 4.82
C ASP A 62 2.05 -3.22 3.28
N VAL A 63 1.64 -2.16 2.59
CA VAL A 63 1.63 -2.09 1.11
C VAL A 63 2.60 -1.02 0.63
N ALA A 64 3.56 -1.41 -0.20
CA ALA A 64 4.49 -0.48 -0.84
C ALA A 64 4.48 -0.67 -2.37
N LEU A 65 4.13 0.37 -3.11
CA LEU A 65 4.14 0.33 -4.58
C LEU A 65 5.14 1.36 -5.12
N LYS A 66 5.87 0.98 -6.17
CA LYS A 66 6.82 1.85 -6.86
C LYS A 66 6.58 1.77 -8.37
N ASN A 67 6.48 2.91 -9.04
CA ASN A 67 6.30 2.99 -10.50
C ASN A 67 5.07 2.19 -11.00
N ALA A 68 3.94 2.31 -10.32
CA ALA A 68 2.75 1.52 -10.59
C ALA A 68 1.53 2.40 -10.91
N VAL A 69 0.64 1.89 -11.76
CA VAL A 69 -0.72 2.41 -11.92
C VAL A 69 -1.63 1.44 -11.18
N VAL A 70 -2.46 1.93 -10.27
CA VAL A 70 -3.29 1.05 -9.43
C VAL A 70 -4.69 1.61 -9.27
N GLN A 71 -5.73 0.78 -9.45
CA GLN A 71 -7.09 1.27 -9.22
C GLN A 71 -7.37 1.38 -7.72
N ARG A 72 -7.08 0.34 -6.94
CA ARG A 72 -7.34 0.34 -5.49
C ARG A 72 -6.12 -0.12 -4.69
N VAL A 73 -5.77 0.65 -3.65
CA VAL A 73 -4.78 0.25 -2.65
C VAL A 73 -5.40 0.38 -1.28
N ALA A 74 -5.38 -0.69 -0.49
CA ALA A 74 -5.82 -0.64 0.90
C ALA A 74 -4.82 -1.35 1.81
N GLY A 75 -4.53 -0.74 2.95
CA GLY A 75 -3.70 -1.40 3.95
C GLY A 75 -3.55 -0.60 5.22
N ARG A 76 -2.96 -1.20 6.25
CA ARG A 76 -2.70 -0.45 7.49
C ARG A 76 -1.70 0.67 7.24
N ARG A 77 -0.59 0.35 6.56
CA ARG A 77 0.42 1.31 6.12
C ARG A 77 0.60 1.24 4.62
N VAL A 78 0.36 2.34 3.95
CA VAL A 78 0.46 2.44 2.48
C VAL A 78 1.55 3.42 2.11
N LYS A 79 2.47 3.00 1.24
CA LYS A 79 3.54 3.84 0.69
C LYS A 79 3.56 3.75 -0.83
N LEU A 80 3.29 4.86 -1.50
CA LEU A 80 3.32 4.96 -2.96
C LEU A 80 4.45 5.88 -3.41
N TYR A 81 5.23 5.42 -4.37
CA TYR A 81 6.34 6.17 -4.95
C TYR A 81 6.23 6.19 -6.48
N ASN A 82 6.09 7.37 -7.06
CA ASN A 82 5.95 7.53 -8.51
C ASN A 82 4.77 6.71 -9.07
N CYS A 83 3.59 6.84 -8.45
CA CYS A 83 2.40 6.05 -8.77
C CYS A 83 1.25 6.94 -9.28
N ASP A 84 0.32 6.31 -10.00
CA ASP A 84 -1.02 6.85 -10.22
C ASP A 84 -2.02 5.91 -9.54
N ALA A 85 -2.86 6.45 -8.67
CA ALA A 85 -3.85 5.67 -7.90
C ALA A 85 -5.26 6.26 -8.01
N ASP A 86 -6.28 5.41 -8.22
CA ASP A 86 -7.66 5.87 -8.17
C ASP A 86 -8.15 5.98 -6.72
N TYR A 87 -7.97 4.93 -5.92
CA TYR A 87 -8.38 4.90 -4.51
C TYR A 87 -7.25 4.40 -3.62
N VAL A 88 -6.97 5.14 -2.54
CA VAL A 88 -5.97 4.78 -1.53
C VAL A 88 -6.59 4.84 -0.15
N GLU A 89 -6.50 3.74 0.61
CA GLU A 89 -7.04 3.64 1.97
C GLU A 89 -5.98 3.14 2.95
N GLY A 90 -5.86 3.77 4.12
CA GLY A 90 -5.09 3.20 5.21
C GLY A 90 -5.04 4.00 6.52
N GLU A 91 -4.41 3.44 7.55
CA GLU A 91 -4.16 4.18 8.79
C GLU A 91 -3.06 5.22 8.56
N GLU A 92 -1.94 4.79 7.99
CA GLU A 92 -0.78 5.65 7.68
C GLU A 92 -0.52 5.62 6.17
N VAL A 93 -0.78 6.74 5.48
CA VAL A 93 -0.59 6.86 4.02
C VAL A 93 0.57 7.81 3.72
N THR A 94 1.54 7.35 2.94
CA THR A 94 2.65 8.18 2.43
C THR A 94 2.66 8.17 0.90
N LEU A 95 2.48 9.34 0.29
CA LEU A 95 2.50 9.53 -1.15
C LEU A 95 3.72 10.38 -1.53
N ILE A 96 4.54 9.88 -2.45
CA ILE A 96 5.72 10.59 -2.96
C ILE A 96 5.68 10.58 -4.49
N ASN A 97 5.73 11.77 -5.11
CA ASN A 97 5.61 11.93 -6.57
C ASN A 97 4.40 11.17 -7.13
N THR A 98 3.24 11.22 -6.46
CA THR A 98 2.09 10.36 -6.76
C THR A 98 0.86 11.20 -7.08
N HIS A 99 0.10 10.79 -8.10
CA HIS A 99 -1.23 11.33 -8.37
C HIS A 99 -2.29 10.37 -7.80
N ALA A 100 -3.20 10.88 -6.98
CA ALA A 100 -4.31 10.11 -6.42
C ALA A 100 -5.66 10.80 -6.66
N LYS A 101 -6.70 10.05 -7.08
CA LYS A 101 -8.05 10.61 -7.16
C LYS A 101 -8.67 10.73 -5.77
N GLU A 102 -8.69 9.66 -4.99
CA GLU A 102 -9.24 9.67 -3.64
C GLU A 102 -8.31 8.98 -2.65
N VAL A 103 -8.11 9.62 -1.49
CA VAL A 103 -7.27 9.12 -0.40
C VAL A 103 -8.07 9.18 0.89
N THR A 104 -8.28 8.04 1.53
CA THR A 104 -8.86 7.92 2.88
C THR A 104 -7.78 7.47 3.85
N ALA A 105 -7.42 8.34 4.81
CA ALA A 105 -6.33 8.08 5.74
C ALA A 105 -6.69 8.40 7.19
N THR A 106 -6.05 7.77 8.17
CA THR A 106 -6.03 8.34 9.53
C THR A 106 -5.00 9.47 9.59
N ARG A 107 -3.78 9.19 9.13
CA ARG A 107 -2.67 10.13 8.99
C ARG A 107 -2.10 10.05 7.57
N ALA A 108 -1.91 11.20 6.93
CA ALA A 108 -1.36 11.28 5.57
C ALA A 108 -0.09 12.13 5.49
N LYS A 109 0.87 11.69 4.67
CA LYS A 109 2.08 12.43 4.31
C LYS A 109 2.21 12.50 2.80
N LEU A 110 2.17 13.70 2.26
CA LEU A 110 2.18 13.98 0.82
C LEU A 110 3.43 14.78 0.47
N ILE A 111 4.22 14.28 -0.47
CA ILE A 111 5.43 14.94 -0.97
C ILE A 111 5.37 14.95 -2.50
N ASN A 112 5.50 16.12 -3.12
CA ASN A 112 5.43 16.27 -4.59
C ASN A 112 4.22 15.56 -5.21
N SER A 113 3.07 15.58 -4.54
CA SER A 113 1.92 14.74 -4.90
C SER A 113 0.69 15.59 -5.20
N HIS A 114 -0.21 15.04 -6.01
CA HIS A 114 -1.48 15.67 -6.36
C HIS A 114 -2.64 14.77 -5.95
N VAL A 115 -3.51 15.26 -5.07
CA VAL A 115 -4.65 14.50 -4.55
C VAL A 115 -5.94 15.26 -4.82
N LYS A 116 -6.91 14.66 -5.53
CA LYS A 116 -8.19 15.34 -5.77
C LYS A 116 -9.04 15.39 -4.50
N VAL A 117 -9.25 14.26 -3.85
CA VAL A 117 -10.04 14.18 -2.60
C VAL A 117 -9.21 13.52 -1.51
N LEU A 118 -9.01 14.21 -0.39
CA LEU A 118 -8.31 13.70 0.77
C LEU A 118 -9.24 13.68 1.98
N ARG A 119 -9.62 12.49 2.43
CA ARG A 119 -10.40 12.26 3.64
C ARG A 119 -9.48 11.82 4.75
N TYR A 120 -9.31 12.62 5.79
CA TYR A 120 -8.38 12.31 6.89
C TYR A 120 -9.06 12.36 8.26
N ARG A 121 -8.67 11.46 9.18
CA ARG A 121 -9.22 11.46 10.56
C ARG A 121 -8.44 12.38 11.50
N GLU A 122 -7.12 12.18 11.60
CA GLU A 122 -6.28 12.88 12.57
C GLU A 122 -5.59 14.09 11.95
N SER A 123 -4.72 13.85 10.96
CA SER A 123 -3.87 14.89 10.38
C SER A 123 -3.36 14.54 8.99
N TYR A 124 -2.93 15.57 8.24
CA TYR A 124 -2.13 15.38 7.04
C TYR A 124 -1.01 16.41 6.94
N THR A 125 0.07 16.06 6.26
CA THR A 125 1.17 16.96 5.90
C THR A 125 1.33 16.96 4.39
N ALA A 126 1.51 18.14 3.81
CA ALA A 126 1.70 18.33 2.38
C ALA A 126 2.92 19.21 2.12
N THR A 127 3.90 18.68 1.39
CA THR A 127 5.11 19.40 0.98
C THR A 127 5.18 19.40 -0.54
N ASN A 128 5.22 20.59 -1.14
CA ASN A 128 5.17 20.76 -2.60
C ASN A 128 4.06 19.90 -3.25
N SER A 129 2.89 19.82 -2.58
CA SER A 129 1.79 18.95 -2.96
C SER A 129 0.52 19.75 -3.05
N VAL A 130 -0.37 19.33 -3.94
CA VAL A 130 -1.68 19.96 -4.16
C VAL A 130 -2.75 18.99 -3.68
N VAL A 131 -3.66 19.49 -2.83
CA VAL A 131 -4.85 18.77 -2.39
C VAL A 131 -6.05 19.62 -2.81
N GLU A 132 -6.87 19.13 -3.74
CA GLU A 132 -8.01 19.93 -4.24
C GLU A 132 -9.13 20.01 -3.20
N LYS A 133 -9.49 18.89 -2.57
CA LYS A 133 -10.59 18.79 -1.59
C LYS A 133 -10.16 18.04 -0.33
N PRO A 134 -9.67 18.75 0.71
CA PRO A 134 -9.40 18.14 2.02
C PRO A 134 -10.68 18.08 2.88
N GLU A 135 -11.02 16.89 3.36
CA GLU A 135 -12.18 16.59 4.20
C GLU A 135 -11.70 15.92 5.50
N LYS A 136 -11.96 16.55 6.66
CA LYS A 136 -11.70 15.90 7.95
C LYS A 136 -12.89 15.01 8.33
N ILE A 137 -12.67 13.71 8.45
CA ILE A 137 -13.69 12.76 8.90
C ILE A 137 -13.79 12.86 10.42
N ALA A 138 -14.92 13.36 10.92
CA ALA A 138 -15.21 13.33 12.35
C ALA A 138 -15.36 11.87 12.80
N GLU A 139 -14.78 11.51 13.96
CA GLU A 139 -15.12 10.25 14.60
C GLU A 139 -16.64 10.21 14.81
N HIS A 140 -17.28 9.18 14.27
CA HIS A 140 -18.64 8.86 14.65
C HIS A 140 -18.62 8.63 16.16
N GLN A 141 -19.20 9.57 16.93
CA GLN A 141 -19.44 9.36 18.35
C GLN A 141 -20.26 8.07 18.45
N ARG A 142 -19.61 6.95 18.82
CA ARG A 142 -20.34 5.76 19.25
C ARG A 142 -21.16 6.23 20.45
N GLY A 143 -22.46 6.40 20.24
CA GLY A 143 -23.41 6.70 21.28
C GLY A 143 -23.17 5.75 22.44
N ARG A 144 -23.01 6.32 23.64
CA ARG A 144 -23.15 5.54 24.87
C ARG A 144 -24.51 4.85 24.79
N PRO A 145 -24.62 3.53 25.00
CA PRO A 145 -25.93 2.95 25.25
C PRO A 145 -26.46 3.61 26.53
N GLN A 146 -27.54 4.39 26.40
CA GLN A 146 -28.33 4.81 27.55
C GLN A 146 -28.93 3.54 28.16
N THR A 147 -28.54 3.24 29.39
CA THR A 147 -29.15 2.17 30.19
C THR A 147 -30.62 2.50 30.39
N PRO A 148 -31.57 1.61 30.05
CA PRO A 148 -32.97 1.81 30.42
C PRO A 148 -33.13 1.73 31.94
N GLN A 149 -34.05 2.55 32.45
CA GLN A 149 -34.42 2.73 33.85
C GLN A 149 -34.97 1.46 34.49
#